data_AF-E4T0Q6-F1
#
_entry.id   AF-E4T0Q6-F1
#
_cell.length_a   1.000
_cell.length_b   1.000
_cell.length_c   1.000
_cell.angle_alpha   90.00
_cell.angle_beta   90.00
_cell.angle_gamma   90.00
#
_symmetry.space_group_name_H-M   'P 1'
#
loop_
_entity.id
_entity.type
_entity.pdbx_description
1 polymer ?
#
loop_
_entity_poly.entity_id
_entity_poly.type
_entity_poly.pdbx_seq_one_letter_code
_entity_poly.pdbx_strand_id
1 'polypeptide(L)'
;MNGNNVLDTPLNLNSINMQSLKPKLNRIALAGEIRINTSSCDGCGKCVDICPNKVISLRDLSDAEIAGLPFKGRVKVFFKGRRKAYVQNINACISCKLCEKNCHESAIQAGD
;
A
#
# COMPACT_ATOMS: atom_id res chain seq x y z
N MET A 1 17.80 42.21 34.88
CA MET A 1 16.64 41.41 35.34
C MET A 1 16.21 40.51 34.19
N ASN A 2 16.15 39.20 34.47
CA ASN A 2 15.82 38.05 33.58
C ASN A 2 16.75 37.85 32.38
N GLY A 3 17.50 36.76 32.23
CA GLY A 3 17.20 35.34 32.53
C GLY A 3 17.10 34.62 31.16
N ASN A 4 17.71 33.50 30.83
CA ASN A 4 18.43 32.46 31.56
C ASN A 4 19.45 31.81 30.60
N ASN A 5 20.58 31.35 31.15
CA ASN A 5 21.50 30.40 30.52
C ASN A 5 20.86 29.01 30.46
N VAL A 6 20.88 28.36 29.30
CA VAL A 6 20.94 26.89 29.18
C VAL A 6 21.80 26.59 27.95
N LEU A 7 22.94 25.96 28.16
CA LEU A 7 23.93 25.52 27.17
C LEU A 7 24.16 24.03 27.45
N ASP A 8 23.31 23.16 26.95
CA ASP A 8 23.55 21.74 27.17
C ASP A 8 22.87 20.81 26.16
N THR A 9 23.74 20.25 25.32
CA THR A 9 23.70 18.95 24.64
C THR A 9 23.07 18.86 23.24
N PRO A 10 23.82 18.31 22.25
CA PRO A 10 23.23 17.93 20.98
C PRO A 10 22.20 16.84 21.24
N LEU A 11 20.98 17.02 20.70
CA LEU A 11 19.93 16.01 20.68
C LEU A 11 20.54 14.67 20.21
N ASN A 12 20.70 13.75 21.16
CA ASN A 12 21.13 12.39 20.91
C ASN A 12 20.00 11.68 20.16
N LEU A 13 20.20 11.44 18.85
CA LEU A 13 19.21 10.80 17.98
C LEU A 13 19.08 9.28 18.17
N ASN A 14 19.74 8.68 19.17
CA ASN A 14 19.68 7.22 19.41
C ASN A 14 18.46 6.73 20.19
N SER A 15 17.43 7.56 20.34
CA SER A 15 16.17 7.21 21.03
C SER A 15 14.92 7.32 20.17
N ILE A 16 15.02 7.71 18.90
CA ILE A 16 13.89 7.55 17.98
C ILE A 16 13.83 6.11 17.51
N ASN A 17 13.30 5.26 18.39
CA ASN A 17 12.82 3.96 17.98
C ASN A 17 11.68 4.16 16.96
N MET A 18 12.03 4.01 15.68
CA MET A 18 11.13 4.09 14.53
C MET A 18 10.21 2.87 14.42
N GLN A 19 9.84 2.23 15.53
CA GLN A 19 8.87 1.13 15.58
C GLN A 19 7.47 1.60 16.03
N SER A 20 7.31 2.89 16.36
CA SER A 20 6.05 3.41 16.92
C SER A 20 5.48 4.64 16.21
N LEU A 21 5.91 4.93 14.98
CA LEU A 21 5.16 5.85 14.11
C LEU A 21 3.94 5.12 13.52
N LYS A 22 3.00 4.70 14.38
CA LYS A 22 1.59 4.75 13.99
C LYS A 22 1.28 6.23 14.05
N PRO A 23 1.25 6.98 12.94
CA PRO A 23 0.76 8.34 13.06
C PRO A 23 -0.66 8.21 13.64
N LYS A 24 -0.84 8.70 14.87
CA LYS A 24 -2.15 9.14 15.36
C LYS A 24 -2.53 10.30 14.45
N LEU A 25 -2.87 9.98 13.21
CA LEU A 25 -3.23 10.96 12.24
C LEU A 25 -4.66 11.34 12.62
N ASN A 26 -4.74 12.43 13.36
CA ASN A 26 -5.94 13.21 13.56
C ASN A 26 -6.51 13.52 12.16
N ARG A 27 -7.42 12.69 11.64
CA ARG A 27 -7.89 12.78 10.25
C ARG A 27 -9.41 12.82 10.22
N ILE A 28 -9.89 14.04 10.03
CA ILE A 28 -10.94 14.37 9.09
C ILE A 28 -10.85 13.38 7.90
N ALA A 29 -11.84 12.49 7.75
CA ALA A 29 -12.08 11.57 6.62
C ALA A 29 -10.84 10.95 5.90
N LEU A 30 -10.41 9.76 6.33
CA LEU A 30 -9.49 8.88 5.59
C LEU A 30 -10.23 8.17 4.45
N ALA A 31 -10.31 8.81 3.28
CA ALA A 31 -10.85 8.14 2.10
C ALA A 31 -9.99 6.90 1.72
N GLY A 32 -10.62 5.72 1.68
CA GLY A 32 -10.11 4.45 1.12
C GLY A 32 -8.91 3.80 1.82
N GLU A 33 -9.12 2.65 2.46
CA GLU A 33 -8.04 1.67 2.67
C GLU A 33 -8.09 0.64 1.53
N ILE A 34 -7.01 0.39 0.80
CA ILE A 34 -6.96 -0.67 -0.24
C ILE A 34 -5.81 -1.61 0.08
N ARG A 35 -6.11 -2.90 0.29
CA ARG A 35 -5.14 -3.97 0.46
C ARG A 35 -5.15 -4.87 -0.77
N ILE A 36 -3.97 -5.18 -1.32
CA ILE A 36 -3.83 -6.04 -2.50
C ILE A 36 -2.93 -7.23 -2.13
N ASN A 37 -3.44 -8.45 -2.30
CA ASN A 37 -2.66 -9.67 -2.19
C ASN A 37 -2.03 -10.00 -3.55
N THR A 38 -0.76 -9.62 -3.68
CA THR A 38 0.06 -9.85 -4.88
C THR A 38 0.19 -11.32 -5.25
N SER A 39 0.13 -12.24 -4.29
CA SER A 39 0.24 -13.68 -4.54
C SER A 39 -1.00 -14.27 -5.21
N SER A 40 -2.17 -13.65 -4.97
CA SER A 40 -3.44 -14.04 -5.58
C SER A 40 -3.71 -13.27 -6.88
N CYS A 41 -3.20 -12.05 -7.01
CA CYS A 41 -3.38 -11.22 -8.20
C CYS A 41 -2.81 -11.92 -9.45
N ASP A 42 -3.64 -12.07 -10.49
CA ASP A 42 -3.21 -12.60 -11.79
C ASP A 42 -2.69 -11.52 -12.74
N GLY A 43 -3.00 -10.24 -12.47
CA GLY A 43 -2.60 -9.11 -13.31
C GLY A 43 -3.60 -8.75 -14.40
N CYS A 44 -4.86 -9.21 -14.30
CA CYS A 44 -5.86 -9.03 -15.38
C CYS A 44 -6.24 -7.58 -15.70
N GLY A 45 -5.95 -6.62 -14.82
CA GLY A 45 -6.19 -5.19 -15.07
C GLY A 45 -7.61 -4.69 -14.83
N LYS A 46 -8.59 -5.57 -14.55
CA LYS A 46 -10.00 -5.16 -14.35
C LYS A 46 -10.18 -4.06 -13.30
N CYS A 47 -9.39 -4.10 -12.22
CA CYS A 47 -9.39 -3.08 -11.17
C CYS A 47 -8.90 -1.70 -11.64
N VAL A 48 -8.00 -1.65 -12.62
CA VAL A 48 -7.53 -0.40 -13.25
C VAL A 48 -8.61 0.17 -14.16
N ASP A 49 -9.26 -0.69 -14.95
CA ASP A 49 -10.30 -0.29 -15.90
C ASP A 49 -11.51 0.31 -15.19
N ILE A 50 -12.00 -0.39 -14.15
CA ILE A 50 -13.23 -0.02 -13.43
C ILE A 50 -13.03 1.12 -12.43
N CYS A 51 -11.79 1.45 -12.06
CA CYS A 51 -11.54 2.50 -11.08
C CYS A 51 -11.78 3.88 -11.71
N PRO A 52 -12.79 4.65 -11.26
CA PRO A 52 -13.13 5.93 -11.87
C PRO A 52 -12.01 6.98 -11.69
N ASN A 53 -11.28 6.89 -10.57
CA ASN A 53 -10.21 7.82 -10.21
C ASN A 53 -8.80 7.26 -10.44
N LYS A 54 -8.68 6.11 -11.12
CA LYS A 54 -7.39 5.46 -11.47
C LYS A 54 -6.41 5.34 -10.28
N VAL A 55 -6.95 4.96 -9.13
CA VAL A 55 -6.19 4.77 -7.87
C VAL A 55 -5.24 3.57 -7.94
N ILE A 56 -5.59 2.57 -8.75
CA ILE A 56 -4.84 1.31 -8.93
C ILE A 56 -4.22 1.29 -10.32
N SER A 57 -2.97 0.84 -10.40
CA SER A 57 -2.24 0.62 -11.64
C SER A 57 -1.60 -0.77 -11.66
N LEU A 58 -1.05 -1.18 -12.81
CA LEU A 58 -0.30 -2.43 -12.96
C LEU A 58 1.20 -2.15 -13.10
N ARG A 59 2.04 -2.93 -12.40
CA ARG A 59 3.49 -2.96 -12.61
C ARG A 59 4.02 -4.37 -12.56
N ASP A 60 5.20 -4.60 -13.11
CA ASP A 60 5.91 -5.85 -12.92
C ASP A 60 6.55 -5.92 -11.53
N LEU A 61 6.53 -7.12 -10.95
CA LEU A 61 7.29 -7.43 -9.75
C LEU A 61 8.77 -7.61 -10.09
N SER A 62 9.63 -7.08 -9.22
CA SER A 62 11.07 -7.36 -9.23
C SER A 62 11.38 -8.80 -8.80
N ASP A 63 12.58 -9.27 -9.11
CA ASP A 63 13.02 -10.62 -8.72
C ASP A 63 13.03 -10.81 -7.20
N ALA A 64 13.39 -9.77 -6.44
CA ALA A 64 13.34 -9.77 -4.99
C ALA A 64 11.91 -9.93 -4.45
N GLU A 65 10.95 -9.22 -5.04
CA GLU A 65 9.53 -9.36 -4.67
C GLU A 65 9.00 -10.76 -4.98
N ILE A 66 9.38 -11.34 -6.13
CA ILE A 66 8.96 -12.69 -6.53
C ILE A 66 9.58 -13.75 -5.63
N ALA A 67 10.85 -13.57 -5.25
CA ALA A 67 11.54 -14.45 -4.30
C ALA A 67 10.83 -14.47 -2.93
N GLY A 68 10.26 -13.34 -2.51
CA GLY A 68 9.46 -13.21 -1.29
C GLY A 68 8.04 -13.79 -1.36
N LEU A 69 7.56 -14.23 -2.52
CA LEU A 69 6.21 -14.79 -2.63
C LEU A 69 6.13 -16.24 -2.11
N PRO A 70 4.99 -16.64 -1.51
CA PRO A 70 4.71 -18.04 -1.22
C PRO A 70 4.72 -18.87 -2.50
N PHE A 71 4.88 -20.20 -2.39
CA PHE A 71 4.98 -21.11 -3.53
C PHE A 71 3.87 -20.89 -4.56
N LYS A 72 2.61 -20.77 -4.12
CA LYS A 72 1.46 -20.48 -4.98
C LYS A 72 1.63 -19.17 -5.77
N GLY A 73 2.15 -18.12 -5.13
CA GLY A 73 2.42 -16.84 -5.79
C GLY A 73 3.50 -16.95 -6.86
N ARG A 74 4.59 -17.67 -6.58
CA ARG A 74 5.67 -17.94 -7.56
C ARG A 74 5.16 -18.75 -8.75
N VAL A 75 4.37 -19.80 -8.51
CA VAL A 75 3.71 -20.58 -9.55
C VAL A 75 2.78 -19.70 -10.40
N LYS A 76 2.03 -18.80 -9.75
CA LYS A 76 1.14 -17.88 -10.46
C LYS A 76 1.90 -16.90 -11.35
N VAL A 77 3.04 -16.38 -10.89
CA VAL A 77 3.94 -15.55 -11.70
C VAL A 77 4.47 -16.31 -12.92
N PHE A 78 4.82 -17.60 -12.77
CA PHE A 78 5.28 -18.44 -13.89
C PHE A 78 4.22 -18.57 -15.00
N PHE A 79 2.95 -18.81 -14.64
CA PHE A 79 1.88 -19.03 -15.63
C PHE A 79 1.16 -17.77 -16.12
N LYS A 80 1.04 -16.73 -15.28
CA LYS A 80 0.27 -15.50 -15.58
C LYS A 80 1.14 -14.27 -15.78
N GLY A 81 2.44 -14.37 -15.54
CA GLY A 81 3.38 -13.26 -15.66
C GLY A 81 3.54 -12.43 -14.38
N ARG A 82 4.50 -11.51 -14.45
CA ARG A 82 4.99 -10.68 -13.34
C ARG A 82 4.11 -9.48 -13.03
N ARG A 83 3.21 -9.10 -13.93
CA ARG A 83 2.40 -7.89 -13.81
C ARG A 83 1.33 -8.04 -12.73
N LYS A 84 1.29 -7.12 -11.76
CA LYS A 84 0.36 -7.14 -10.61
C LYS A 84 -0.19 -5.75 -10.32
N ALA A 85 -1.35 -5.72 -9.69
CA ALA A 85 -1.99 -4.49 -9.24
C ALA A 85 -1.26 -3.88 -8.05
N TYR A 86 -1.15 -2.55 -8.02
CA TYR A 86 -0.64 -1.77 -6.91
C TYR A 86 -1.41 -0.46 -6.78
N VAL A 87 -1.46 0.10 -5.57
CA VAL A 87 -2.08 1.41 -5.32
C VAL A 87 -1.09 2.49 -5.71
N GLN A 88 -1.46 3.37 -6.65
CA GLN A 88 -0.63 4.52 -7.05
C GLN A 88 -1.00 5.81 -6.31
N ASN A 89 -2.28 6.05 -6.02
CA ASN A 89 -2.75 7.29 -5.41
C ASN A 89 -4.00 7.06 -4.57
N ILE A 90 -3.80 6.69 -3.31
CA ILE A 90 -4.91 6.37 -2.40
C ILE A 90 -5.81 7.58 -2.10
N ASN A 91 -5.28 8.80 -2.16
CA ASN A 91 -6.02 10.01 -1.82
C ASN A 91 -7.17 10.31 -2.81
N ALA A 92 -7.14 9.72 -4.00
CA ALA A 92 -8.22 9.83 -4.98
C ALA A 92 -9.29 8.73 -4.81
N CYS A 93 -9.15 7.84 -3.83
CA CYS A 93 -10.15 6.81 -3.57
C CYS A 93 -11.41 7.41 -2.96
N ILE A 94 -12.58 7.04 -3.52
CA ILE A 94 -13.90 7.48 -3.04
C ILE A 94 -14.68 6.34 -2.36
N SER A 95 -13.97 5.32 -1.87
CA SER A 95 -14.56 4.14 -1.21
C SER A 95 -15.68 3.41 -1.99
N CYS A 96 -15.66 3.45 -3.33
CA CYS A 96 -16.72 2.84 -4.15
C CYS A 96 -16.73 1.29 -4.21
N LYS A 97 -15.64 0.65 -3.75
CA LYS A 97 -15.43 -0.81 -3.76
C LYS A 97 -15.51 -1.53 -5.11
N LEU A 98 -15.50 -0.82 -6.23
CA LEU A 98 -15.60 -1.44 -7.55
C LEU A 98 -14.42 -2.38 -7.85
N CYS A 99 -13.21 -2.04 -7.42
CA CYS A 99 -12.01 -2.86 -7.61
C CYS A 99 -12.08 -4.20 -6.86
N GLU A 100 -12.63 -4.22 -5.65
CA GLU A 100 -12.85 -5.43 -4.86
C GLU A 100 -13.96 -6.28 -5.47
N LYS A 101 -15.13 -5.69 -5.73
CA LYS A 101 -16.31 -6.40 -6.26
C LYS A 101 -16.06 -7.04 -7.63
N ASN A 102 -15.12 -6.51 -8.42
CA ASN A 102 -14.79 -7.02 -9.75
C ASN A 102 -13.48 -7.82 -9.78
N CYS A 103 -12.89 -8.15 -8.62
CA CYS A 103 -11.70 -8.98 -8.58
C CYS A 103 -12.07 -10.47 -8.53
N HIS A 104 -11.98 -11.17 -9.66
CA HIS A 104 -12.25 -12.61 -9.76
C HIS A 104 -11.30 -13.51 -8.95
N GLU A 105 -10.14 -12.96 -8.55
CA GLU A 105 -9.15 -13.65 -7.72
C GLU A 105 -9.32 -13.35 -6.23
N SER A 106 -10.29 -12.51 -5.87
CA SER A 106 -10.46 -11.98 -4.51
C SER A 106 -9.16 -11.42 -3.94
N ALA A 107 -8.33 -10.83 -4.79
CA ALA A 107 -6.99 -10.35 -4.46
C ALA A 107 -7.01 -8.92 -3.88
N ILE A 108 -8.15 -8.25 -3.85
CA ILE A 108 -8.29 -6.85 -3.41
C ILE A 108 -9.35 -6.78 -2.30
N GLN A 109 -9.05 -6.03 -1.25
CA GLN A 109 -10.00 -5.60 -0.23
C GLN A 109 -9.98 -4.07 -0.16
N ALA A 110 -11.15 -3.43 -0.20
CA ALA A 110 -11.30 -1.99 -0.08
C ALA A 110 -12.17 -1.63 1.14
N GLY A 111 -11.70 -0.71 1.99
CA GLY A 111 -12.45 -0.17 3.12
C GLY A 111 -13.51 0.84 2.69
N ASP A 112 -14.58 0.96 3.50
CA ASP A 112 -15.60 2.00 3.39
C ASP A 112 -15.18 3.26 4.15
#